data_AF-A0A847ZBQ1-F1
#
_entry.id   AF-A0A847ZBQ1-F1
#
_cell.length_a   1.000
_cell.length_b   1.000
_cell.length_c   1.000
_cell.angle_alpha   90.00
_cell.angle_beta   90.00
_cell.angle_gamma   90.00
#
_symmetry.space_group_name_H-M   'P 1'
#
loop_
_entity.id
_entity.type
_entity.pdbx_description
1 polymer ?
#
loop_
_entity_poly.entity_id
_entity_poly.type
_entity_poly.pdbx_seq_one_letter_code
_entity_poly.pdbx_strand_id
1 'polypeptide(L)'
;MTISKALEEIQTVFLDTAPVIYFIEAHHTFGPLVKQVVELMNENRIHAFTSVLTLSEVLPKPVETKNDALIEKFKAYLKKGQNLTLLPITEIIGESAGVLRGKYPHLKTVDAVQIAAALDAGADAFLKN
;
A
#
# COMPACT_ATOMS: atom_id res chain seq x y z
N MET A 1 -9.51 -10.47 17.26
CA MET A 1 -8.93 -11.16 16.08
C MET A 1 -7.47 -10.76 15.99
N THR A 2 -6.53 -11.70 15.92
CA THR A 2 -5.10 -11.37 15.72
C THR A 2 -4.84 -11.18 14.23
N ILE A 3 -3.84 -10.36 13.87
CA ILE A 3 -3.51 -10.10 12.47
C ILE A 3 -3.13 -11.39 11.72
N SER A 4 -2.43 -12.31 12.36
CA SER A 4 -1.99 -13.57 11.76
C SER A 4 -3.19 -14.42 11.31
N LYS A 5 -4.27 -14.44 12.11
CA LYS A 5 -5.51 -15.15 11.72
C LYS A 5 -6.22 -14.47 10.55
N ALA A 6 -6.24 -13.13 10.52
CA ALA A 6 -6.82 -12.40 9.40
C ALA A 6 -6.03 -12.63 8.10
N LEU A 7 -4.70 -12.75 8.20
CA LEU A 7 -3.82 -13.02 7.06
C LEU A 7 -3.95 -14.46 6.52
N GLU A 8 -4.42 -15.41 7.32
CA GLU A 8 -4.70 -16.79 6.85
C GLU A 8 -5.95 -16.88 5.96
N GLU A 9 -6.86 -15.91 6.05
CA GLU A 9 -8.16 -15.90 5.36
C GLU A 9 -8.14 -15.12 4.04
N ILE A 10 -7.02 -14.48 3.69
CA ILE A 10 -6.88 -13.65 2.48
C ILE A 10 -5.81 -14.19 1.54
N GLN A 11 -5.97 -13.91 0.24
CA GLN A 11 -4.96 -14.21 -0.78
C GLN A 11 -4.35 -12.93 -1.36
N THR A 12 -5.04 -11.80 -1.22
CA THR A 12 -4.61 -10.52 -1.75
C THR A 12 -4.77 -9.40 -0.72
N VAL A 13 -3.84 -8.45 -0.73
CA VAL A 13 -3.87 -7.29 0.18
C VAL A 13 -3.46 -6.02 -0.54
N PHE A 14 -4.19 -4.94 -0.33
CA PHE A 14 -3.75 -3.61 -0.75
C PHE A 14 -3.01 -2.93 0.40
N LEU A 15 -1.79 -2.48 0.15
CA LEU A 15 -0.95 -1.75 1.08
C LEU A 15 -1.16 -0.25 0.87
N ASP A 16 -1.66 0.46 1.89
CA ASP A 16 -1.59 1.92 1.92
C ASP A 16 -0.13 2.37 2.19
N THR A 17 0.09 3.69 2.21
CA THR A 17 1.42 4.28 2.36
C THR A 17 2.12 3.94 3.68
N ALA A 18 1.41 3.97 4.80
CA ALA A 18 2.03 3.76 6.12
C ALA A 18 2.71 2.38 6.28
N PRO A 19 2.07 1.25 5.90
CA PRO A 19 2.74 -0.05 5.88
C PRO A 19 4.04 -0.08 5.07
N VAL A 20 4.06 0.56 3.89
CA VAL A 20 5.27 0.64 3.05
C VAL A 20 6.39 1.38 3.78
N ILE A 21 6.09 2.52 4.42
CA ILE A 21 7.06 3.28 5.22
C ILE A 21 7.57 2.41 6.38
N TYR A 22 6.67 1.75 7.12
CA TYR A 22 7.04 0.94 8.27
C TYR A 22 7.96 -0.23 7.93
N PHE A 23 7.76 -0.84 6.77
CA PHE A 23 8.64 -1.90 6.30
C PHE A 23 10.02 -1.37 5.89
N ILE A 24 10.06 -0.33 5.06
CA ILE A 24 11.33 0.20 4.50
C ILE A 24 12.21 0.87 5.56
N GLU A 25 11.59 1.58 6.51
CA GLU A 25 12.30 2.28 7.58
C GLU A 25 12.44 1.42 8.86
N ALA A 26 11.98 0.16 8.84
CA ALA A 26 12.02 -0.75 9.98
C ALA A 26 11.42 -0.12 11.27
N HIS A 27 10.21 0.44 11.15
CA HIS A 27 9.56 1.13 12.25
C HIS A 27 9.45 0.23 13.49
N HIS A 28 9.87 0.73 14.66
CA HIS A 28 10.01 -0.09 15.87
C HIS A 28 8.73 -0.86 16.26
N THR A 29 7.58 -0.18 16.26
CA THR A 29 6.29 -0.78 16.67
C THR A 29 5.63 -1.60 15.55
N PHE A 30 5.47 -1.02 14.36
CA PHE A 30 4.69 -1.62 13.27
C PHE A 30 5.52 -2.38 12.23
N GLY A 31 6.84 -2.20 12.21
CA GLY A 31 7.76 -2.93 11.33
C GLY A 31 7.64 -4.45 11.47
N PRO A 32 7.65 -5.03 12.70
CA PRO A 32 7.45 -6.47 12.89
C PRO A 32 6.11 -6.99 12.36
N LEU A 33 5.08 -6.14 12.36
CA LEU A 33 3.75 -6.47 11.87
C LEU A 33 3.74 -6.55 10.34
N VAL A 34 4.22 -5.51 9.67
CA VAL A 34 4.27 -5.48 8.20
C VAL A 34 5.26 -6.51 7.67
N LYS A 35 6.33 -6.80 8.41
CA LYS A 35 7.28 -7.85 8.05
C LYS A 35 6.61 -9.21 7.89
N GLN A 36 5.61 -9.56 8.71
CA GLN A 36 4.85 -10.81 8.54
C GLN A 36 4.12 -10.85 7.20
N VAL A 37 3.54 -9.73 6.77
CA VAL A 37 2.88 -9.63 5.45
C VAL A 37 3.91 -9.84 4.34
N VAL A 38 5.08 -9.20 4.45
CA VAL A 38 6.16 -9.35 3.45
C VAL A 38 6.75 -10.76 3.44
N GLU A 39 6.85 -11.44 4.59
CA GLU A 39 7.27 -12.84 4.66
C GLU A 39 6.28 -13.74 3.90
N LEU A 40 4.97 -13.56 4.11
CA LEU A 40 3.94 -14.28 3.35
C LEU A 40 3.97 -13.95 1.85
N MET A 41 4.28 -12.70 1.48
CA MET A 41 4.52 -12.33 0.09
C MET A 41 5.71 -13.08 -0.49
N ASN A 42 6.84 -13.17 0.22
CA ASN A 42 8.03 -13.88 -0.27
C ASN A 42 7.79 -15.39 -0.41
N GLU A 43 6.91 -15.95 0.42
CA GLU A 43 6.45 -17.35 0.33
C GLU A 43 5.42 -17.60 -0.79
N ASN A 44 5.04 -16.58 -1.57
CA ASN A 44 3.96 -16.61 -2.56
C ASN A 44 2.59 -17.00 -1.98
N ARG A 45 2.37 -16.76 -0.68
CA ARG A 45 1.09 -17.06 -0.01
C ARG A 45 0.07 -15.93 -0.15
N ILE A 46 0.55 -14.69 -0.26
CA ILE A 46 -0.28 -13.50 -0.47
C ILE A 46 0.33 -12.68 -1.60
N HIS A 47 -0.53 -12.11 -2.46
CA HIS A 47 -0.14 -11.10 -3.43
C HIS A 47 -0.53 -9.70 -2.93
N ALA A 48 0.41 -8.77 -2.94
CA ALA A 48 0.16 -7.41 -2.51
C ALA A 48 -0.02 -6.46 -3.69
N PHE A 49 -0.90 -5.48 -3.50
CA PHE A 49 -1.11 -4.35 -4.39
C PHE A 49 -0.77 -3.05 -3.65
N THR A 50 -0.36 -2.04 -4.39
CA THR A 50 -0.26 -0.64 -3.94
C THR A 50 -0.42 0.24 -5.18
N SER A 51 -0.70 1.54 -5.04
CA SER A 51 -0.81 2.42 -6.20
C SER A 51 0.42 3.31 -6.41
N VAL A 52 0.55 3.88 -7.61
CA VAL A 52 1.54 4.92 -7.91
C VAL A 52 1.40 6.15 -7.03
N LEU A 53 0.27 6.38 -6.36
CA LEU A 53 0.14 7.47 -5.39
C LEU A 53 1.07 7.27 -4.19
N THR A 54 1.31 6.03 -3.78
CA THR A 54 2.22 5.73 -2.68
C THR A 54 3.63 6.26 -2.96
N LEU A 55 4.09 6.30 -4.22
CA LEU A 55 5.35 6.97 -4.58
C LEU A 55 5.32 8.47 -4.23
N SER A 56 4.21 9.16 -4.53
CA SER A 56 4.07 10.58 -4.23
C SER A 56 4.02 10.88 -2.73
N GLU A 57 3.63 9.90 -1.92
CA GLU A 57 3.51 10.04 -0.47
C GLU A 57 4.83 9.71 0.26
N VAL A 58 5.63 8.76 -0.23
CA VAL A 58 6.89 8.35 0.44
C VAL A 58 8.12 9.15 0.02
N LEU A 59 8.14 9.73 -1.19
CA LEU A 59 9.30 10.44 -1.73
C LEU A 59 9.55 11.86 -1.21
N PRO A 60 8.56 12.65 -0.75
CA PRO A 60 8.81 14.03 -0.31
C PRO A 60 9.87 14.15 0.78
N LYS A 61 9.83 13.30 1.82
CA LYS A 61 10.75 13.39 2.96
C LYS A 61 12.20 13.02 2.60
N PRO A 62 12.45 11.91 1.89
CA PRO A 62 13.78 11.61 1.36
C PRO A 62 14.34 12.68 0.43
N VAL A 63 13.50 13.30 -0.42
CA VAL A 63 13.92 14.39 -1.32
C VAL A 63 14.32 15.64 -0.53
N GLU A 64 13.51 16.05 0.44
CA GLU A 64 13.80 17.19 1.34
C GLU A 64 15.17 17.01 2.04
N THR A 65 15.45 15.78 2.48
CA THR A 65 16.67 15.45 3.22
C THR A 65 17.85 15.03 2.34
N LYS A 66 17.70 15.09 1.01
CA LYS A 66 18.71 14.65 0.01
C LYS A 66 19.21 13.23 0.26
N ASN A 67 18.31 12.34 0.70
CA ASN A 67 18.63 10.95 1.00
C ASN A 67 18.33 10.07 -0.22
N ASP A 68 19.22 10.13 -1.22
CA ASP A 68 19.08 9.37 -2.48
C ASP A 68 19.02 7.86 -2.26
N ALA A 69 19.71 7.36 -1.23
CA ALA A 69 19.67 5.94 -0.87
C ALA A 69 18.26 5.51 -0.43
N LEU A 70 17.55 6.34 0.34
CA LEU A 70 16.17 6.05 0.76
C LEU A 70 15.18 6.20 -0.40
N ILE A 71 15.38 7.17 -1.29
CA ILE A 71 14.61 7.31 -2.54
C ILE A 71 14.69 6.02 -3.36
N GLU A 72 15.90 5.51 -3.60
CA GLU A 72 16.07 4.30 -4.38
C GLU A 72 15.54 3.05 -3.67
N LYS A 73 15.61 2.98 -2.34
CA LYS A 73 14.96 1.90 -1.57
C LYS A 73 13.44 1.87 -1.79
N PHE A 74 12.76 3.01 -1.66
CA PHE A 74 11.32 3.08 -1.90
C PHE A 74 10.96 2.71 -3.34
N LYS A 75 11.67 3.28 -4.32
CA LYS A 75 11.43 2.98 -5.74
C LYS A 75 11.69 1.52 -6.09
N ALA A 76 12.77 0.93 -5.58
CA ALA A 76 13.11 -0.46 -5.83
C ALA A 76 12.05 -1.39 -5.25
N TYR A 77 11.64 -1.17 -4.00
CA TYR A 77 10.60 -1.96 -3.37
C TYR A 77 9.27 -1.84 -4.11
N LEU A 78 8.78 -0.62 -4.35
CA LEU A 78 7.48 -0.41 -4.99
C LEU A 78 7.43 -0.92 -6.43
N LYS A 79 8.53 -0.89 -7.19
CA LYS A 79 8.54 -1.32 -8.60
C LYS A 79 8.96 -2.76 -8.83
N LYS A 80 9.72 -3.35 -7.91
CA LYS A 80 10.39 -4.65 -8.09
C LYS A 80 10.23 -5.58 -6.89
N GLY A 81 9.39 -5.22 -5.92
CA GLY A 81 9.09 -6.05 -4.76
C GLY A 81 8.52 -7.41 -5.19
N GLN A 82 8.94 -8.47 -4.51
CA GLN A 82 8.42 -9.81 -4.76
C GLN A 82 6.94 -9.87 -4.36
N ASN A 83 6.08 -10.40 -5.25
CA ASN A 83 4.63 -10.44 -5.06
C ASN A 83 3.99 -9.10 -4.70
N LEU A 84 4.54 -8.00 -5.24
CA LEU A 84 3.98 -6.67 -5.13
C LEU A 84 3.70 -6.10 -6.52
N THR A 85 2.45 -5.71 -6.77
CA THR A 85 2.05 -5.02 -7.98
C THR A 85 1.79 -3.54 -7.71
N LEU A 86 2.48 -2.68 -8.46
CA LEU A 86 2.28 -1.23 -8.45
C LEU A 86 1.23 -0.83 -9.50
N LEU A 87 0.06 -0.43 -9.05
CA LEU A 87 -1.09 -0.11 -9.89
C LEU A 87 -1.07 1.35 -10.37
N PRO A 88 -1.36 1.62 -11.64
CA PRO A 88 -1.63 2.98 -12.11
C PRO A 88 -2.96 3.50 -11.55
N ILE A 89 -3.13 4.82 -11.51
CA ILE A 89 -4.46 5.42 -11.31
C ILE A 89 -5.09 5.65 -12.69
N THR A 90 -6.19 4.94 -12.95
CA THR A 90 -6.93 4.98 -14.22
C THR A 90 -8.16 5.89 -14.10
N GLU A 91 -8.80 6.17 -15.24
CA GLU A 91 -10.09 6.89 -15.29
C GLU A 91 -11.16 6.18 -14.45
N ILE A 92 -11.26 4.85 -14.56
CA ILE A 92 -12.21 4.01 -13.80
C ILE A 92 -12.00 4.17 -12.28
N ILE A 93 -10.75 4.14 -11.82
CA ILE A 93 -10.41 4.36 -10.41
C ILE A 93 -10.80 5.80 -10.00
N GLY A 94 -10.54 6.79 -10.84
CA GLY A 94 -10.90 8.19 -10.59
C GLY A 94 -12.41 8.41 -10.46
N GLU A 95 -13.20 7.84 -11.36
CA GLU A 95 -14.66 7.88 -11.29
C GLU A 95 -15.20 7.19 -10.02
N SER A 96 -14.70 5.99 -9.73
CA SER A 96 -15.06 5.23 -8.53
C SER A 96 -14.74 6.00 -7.24
N ALA A 97 -13.59 6.66 -7.18
CA ALA A 97 -13.23 7.55 -6.08
C ALA A 97 -14.19 8.73 -5.94
N GLY A 98 -14.64 9.33 -7.04
CA GLY A 98 -15.67 10.38 -7.05
C GLY A 98 -16.99 9.89 -6.46
N VAL A 99 -17.45 8.70 -6.87
CA VAL A 99 -18.66 8.06 -6.32
C VAL A 99 -18.51 7.77 -4.82
N LEU A 100 -17.36 7.24 -4.39
CA LEU A 100 -17.07 6.99 -2.98
C LEU A 100 -17.18 8.27 -2.16
N ARG A 101 -16.65 9.39 -2.65
CA ARG A 101 -16.74 10.69 -1.95
C ARG A 101 -18.13 11.27 -1.91
N GLY A 102 -18.95 11.02 -2.94
CA GLY A 102 -20.37 11.38 -2.92
C GLY A 102 -21.14 10.64 -1.81
N LYS A 103 -20.79 9.37 -1.56
CA LYS A 103 -21.38 8.54 -0.49
C LYS A 103 -20.79 8.83 0.89
N TYR A 104 -19.50 9.16 0.95
CA TYR A 104 -18.74 9.39 2.17
C TYR A 104 -18.03 10.75 2.10
N PRO A 105 -18.72 11.86 2.42
CA PRO A 105 -18.22 13.22 2.20
C PRO A 105 -16.93 13.57 2.98
N HIS A 106 -16.68 12.87 4.08
CA HIS A 106 -15.47 13.04 4.90
C HIS A 106 -14.25 12.33 4.34
N LEU A 107 -14.41 11.49 3.31
CA LEU A 107 -13.33 10.76 2.68
C LEU A 107 -12.49 11.71 1.81
N LYS A 108 -11.20 11.84 2.15
CA LYS A 108 -10.27 12.67 1.38
C LYS A 108 -10.06 12.05 0.00
N THR A 109 -9.72 12.88 -0.98
CA THR A 109 -9.50 12.42 -2.37
C THR A 109 -8.45 11.33 -2.47
N VAL A 110 -7.30 11.48 -1.83
CA VAL A 110 -6.23 10.48 -1.87
C VAL A 110 -6.69 9.15 -1.28
N ASP A 111 -7.34 9.19 -0.11
CA ASP A 111 -7.90 7.99 0.54
C ASP A 111 -8.95 7.31 -0.36
N ALA A 112 -9.84 8.09 -0.98
CA ALA A 112 -10.85 7.58 -1.90
C ALA A 112 -10.23 6.90 -3.13
N VAL A 113 -9.15 7.47 -3.68
CA VAL A 113 -8.45 6.91 -4.82
C VAL A 113 -7.69 5.63 -4.45
N GLN A 114 -7.02 5.58 -3.30
CA GLN A 114 -6.36 4.35 -2.81
C GLN A 114 -7.39 3.23 -2.57
N ILE A 115 -8.53 3.54 -1.94
CA ILE A 115 -9.62 2.58 -1.73
C ILE A 115 -10.21 2.12 -3.07
N ALA A 116 -10.46 3.05 -4.00
CA ALA A 116 -10.96 2.71 -5.33
C ALA A 116 -9.98 1.79 -6.09
N ALA A 117 -8.67 2.05 -6.00
CA ALA A 117 -7.65 1.19 -6.59
C ALA A 117 -7.63 -0.21 -5.97
N ALA A 118 -7.82 -0.31 -4.64
CA ALA A 118 -7.91 -1.59 -3.96
C ALA A 118 -9.14 -2.40 -4.39
N LEU A 119 -10.29 -1.75 -4.54
CA LEU A 119 -11.52 -2.37 -5.02
C LEU A 119 -11.39 -2.81 -6.48
N ASP A 120 -10.79 -1.98 -7.34
CA ASP A 120 -10.55 -2.29 -8.76
C ASP A 120 -9.61 -3.51 -8.92
N ALA A 121 -8.59 -3.61 -8.07
CA ALA A 121 -7.69 -4.76 -8.02
C ALA A 121 -8.32 -6.03 -7.43
N GLY A 122 -9.52 -5.94 -6.85
CA GLY A 122 -10.17 -7.05 -6.16
C GLY A 122 -9.44 -7.50 -4.89
N ALA A 123 -8.77 -6.59 -4.19
CA ALA A 123 -8.03 -6.94 -2.98
C ALA A 123 -8.96 -7.39 -1.84
N ASP A 124 -8.65 -8.54 -1.21
CA ASP A 124 -9.44 -9.10 -0.10
C ASP A 124 -9.37 -8.22 1.17
N ALA A 125 -8.24 -7.54 1.36
CA ALA A 125 -8.01 -6.66 2.50
C ALA A 125 -7.33 -5.35 2.10
N PHE A 126 -7.58 -4.31 2.89
CA PHE A 126 -6.91 -3.01 2.79
C PHE A 126 -6.14 -2.74 4.08
N LEU A 127 -4.81 -2.67 4.00
CA LEU A 127 -3.94 -2.45 5.14
C LEU A 127 -3.56 -0.98 5.26
N LYS A 128 -3.98 -0.37 6.37
CA LYS A 128 -3.71 1.02 6.76
C LYS A 128 -3.32 1.10 8.24
N ASN A 129 -2.74 2.23 8.66
CA ASN A 129 -2.48 2.56 10.06
C ASN A 129 -3.75 3.02 10.80
#